data_AF-A0A1M6KCN7-F1
#
_entry.id   AF-A0A1M6KCN7-F1
#
_cell.length_a   1.000
_cell.length_b   1.000
_cell.length_c   1.000
_cell.angle_alpha   90.00
_cell.angle_beta   90.00
_cell.angle_gamma   90.00
#
_symmetry.space_group_name_H-M   'P 1'
#
loop_
_entity.id
_entity.type
_entity.pdbx_description
1 polymer ?
#
loop_
_entity_poly.entity_id
_entity_poly.type
_entity_poly.pdbx_seq_one_letter_code
_entity_poly.pdbx_strand_id
1 'polypeptide(L)'
;MKAEQLWTEYCSKKGIDINTPYEAWSFGEDEEGDDLLRLVLAGKKFGTASLYDAYEAEDALDELPKAGDYSVLLNSKNEAVCVIKNYDVYIRKFNEVPPYHAYSEGEGDRSLKYWREVHKEFFEEEAKEDGIEFTEESRVVCEKFSLEYTFGKETTADDELLFIEPSMVFADEITAYRQEMLDVDSSFDGCFSMKRMPDPKEYVDYCIGWANPSRVADEHGAWGNVLMVFRKSDMKMVGCMQVHNVLTQRMKDFTGHVGYSVRPSEREKGYAKRMLAKSLDFLTAFGFKEVYVSCVPTNIASRKTILANGGEYIETKYLECDNVNLERYRICI
;
A
#
# COMPACT_ATOMS: atom_id res chain seq x y z
N MET A 1 19.01 24.25 0.51
CA MET A 1 17.84 25.07 0.07
C MET A 1 16.88 25.19 1.24
N LYS A 2 16.21 26.33 1.45
CA LYS A 2 15.21 26.47 2.53
C LYS A 2 13.86 25.86 2.14
N ALA A 3 13.05 25.47 3.12
CA ALA A 3 11.74 24.86 2.91
C ALA A 3 10.80 25.73 2.05
N GLU A 4 10.73 27.03 2.35
CA GLU A 4 9.86 27.98 1.64
C GLU A 4 10.26 28.13 0.17
N GLN A 5 11.55 27.99 -0.13
CA GLN A 5 12.06 28.06 -1.50
C GLN A 5 11.64 26.82 -2.30
N LEU A 6 11.78 25.63 -1.71
CA LEU A 6 11.37 24.39 -2.37
C LEU A 6 9.85 24.35 -2.57
N TRP A 7 9.09 24.78 -1.55
CA TRP A 7 7.63 24.87 -1.62
C TRP A 7 7.18 25.82 -2.74
N THR A 8 7.79 27.01 -2.82
CA THR A 8 7.49 27.98 -3.89
C THR A 8 7.75 27.41 -5.27
N GLU A 9 8.87 26.68 -5.45
CA GLU A 9 9.19 26.02 -6.71
C GLU A 9 8.17 24.93 -7.06
N TYR A 10 7.79 24.10 -6.09
CA TYR A 10 6.78 23.06 -6.25
C TYR A 10 5.42 23.63 -6.66
N CYS A 11 4.91 24.63 -5.92
CA CYS A 11 3.64 25.29 -6.21
C CYS A 11 3.60 25.86 -7.63
N SER A 12 4.68 26.54 -8.04
CA SER A 12 4.81 27.09 -9.39
C SER A 12 4.77 25.99 -10.47
N LYS A 13 5.49 24.88 -10.27
CA LYS A 13 5.55 23.78 -11.25
C LYS A 13 4.26 22.96 -11.34
N LYS A 14 3.53 22.80 -10.24
CA LYS A 14 2.31 21.98 -10.18
C LYS A 14 1.01 22.76 -10.22
N GLY A 15 1.07 24.10 -10.20
CA GLY A 15 -0.12 24.94 -10.15
C GLY A 15 -0.88 24.83 -8.83
N ILE A 16 -0.16 24.63 -7.72
CA ILE A 16 -0.73 24.63 -6.36
C ILE A 16 -0.73 26.07 -5.84
N ASP A 17 -1.78 26.48 -5.11
CA ASP A 17 -1.81 27.78 -4.43
C ASP A 17 -0.66 27.84 -3.42
N ILE A 18 0.16 28.88 -3.48
CA ILE A 18 1.31 29.09 -2.60
C ILE A 18 0.91 29.19 -1.12
N ASN A 19 -0.35 29.58 -0.83
CA ASN A 19 -0.89 29.68 0.52
C ASN A 19 -1.48 28.36 1.03
N THR A 20 -1.44 27.29 0.23
CA THR A 20 -1.82 25.96 0.70
C THR A 20 -0.93 25.60 1.90
N PRO A 21 -1.50 25.22 3.06
CA PRO A 21 -0.71 24.85 4.22
C PRO A 21 0.24 23.69 3.93
N TYR A 22 1.43 23.76 4.53
CA TYR A 22 2.40 22.68 4.53
C TYR A 22 3.24 22.76 5.81
N GLU A 23 3.82 21.63 6.19
CA GLU A 23 4.79 21.54 7.28
C GLU A 23 6.19 21.23 6.75
N ALA A 24 7.23 21.54 7.52
CA ALA A 24 8.60 21.21 7.17
C ALA A 24 9.29 20.50 8.35
N TRP A 25 9.70 19.25 8.14
CA TRP A 25 10.23 18.38 9.19
C TRP A 25 11.18 17.33 8.62
N SER A 26 11.91 16.63 9.50
CA SER A 26 12.80 15.49 9.17
C SER A 26 12.39 14.26 9.97
N PHE A 27 12.64 13.05 9.45
CA PHE A 27 12.32 11.78 10.14
C PHE A 27 13.17 11.52 11.40
N GLY A 28 14.13 12.39 11.68
CA GLY A 28 15.06 12.33 12.79
C GLY A 28 16.02 13.52 12.71
N GLU A 29 16.83 13.73 13.75
CA GLU A 29 17.76 14.88 13.82
C GLU A 29 19.17 14.57 13.30
N ASP A 30 19.46 13.31 12.91
CA ASP A 30 20.82 12.84 12.63
C ASP A 30 20.95 12.08 11.29
N GLU A 31 22.03 11.30 11.14
CA GLU A 31 22.30 10.52 9.92
C GLU A 31 21.24 9.44 9.65
N GLU A 32 20.54 8.95 10.67
CA GLU A 32 19.45 7.97 10.50
C GLU A 32 18.26 8.62 9.79
N GLY A 33 17.94 9.89 10.12
CA GLY A 33 16.94 10.69 9.42
C GLY A 33 17.25 10.84 7.92
N ASP A 34 18.54 10.99 7.56
CA ASP A 34 18.96 11.02 6.16
C ASP A 34 18.82 9.66 5.46
N ASP A 35 19.02 8.55 6.17
CA ASP A 35 18.78 7.20 5.62
C ASP A 35 17.30 6.96 5.32
N LEU A 36 16.39 7.39 6.21
CA LEU A 36 14.95 7.32 6.00
C LEU A 36 14.52 8.19 4.81
N LEU A 37 15.08 9.40 4.69
CA LEU A 37 14.85 10.27 3.54
C LEU A 37 15.34 9.64 2.22
N ARG A 38 16.47 8.92 2.22
CA ARG A 38 16.93 8.17 1.04
C ARG A 38 15.95 7.06 0.64
N LEU A 39 15.31 6.39 1.61
CA LEU A 39 14.28 5.40 1.32
C LEU A 39 13.03 6.03 0.67
N VAL A 40 12.65 7.24 1.09
CA VAL A 40 11.57 8.01 0.45
C VAL A 40 11.93 8.35 -1.00
N LEU A 41 13.12 8.88 -1.24
CA LEU A 41 13.60 9.23 -2.58
C LEU A 41 13.75 8.01 -3.52
N ALA A 42 13.95 6.83 -2.94
CA ALA A 42 14.00 5.56 -3.67
C ALA A 42 12.62 4.92 -3.90
N GLY A 43 11.54 5.52 -3.38
CA GLY A 43 10.17 4.98 -3.46
C GLY A 43 9.95 3.71 -2.61
N LYS A 44 10.83 3.47 -1.63
CA LYS A 44 10.75 2.33 -0.70
C LYS A 44 9.96 2.68 0.55
N LYS A 45 10.19 3.87 1.11
CA LYS A 45 9.40 4.44 2.22
C LYS A 45 8.34 5.38 1.65
N PHE A 46 7.10 5.08 1.94
CA PHE A 46 5.90 5.83 1.55
C PHE A 46 4.83 5.78 2.65
N GLY A 47 5.25 5.47 3.88
CA GLY A 47 4.45 5.54 5.09
C GLY A 47 5.31 5.89 6.30
N THR A 48 4.64 6.38 7.34
CA THR A 48 5.20 6.73 8.64
C THR A 48 4.13 6.53 9.72
N ALA A 49 4.55 6.47 10.98
CA ALA A 49 3.66 6.31 12.11
C ALA A 49 4.03 7.24 13.27
N SER A 50 3.02 7.63 14.05
CA SER A 50 3.16 8.35 15.32
C SER A 50 2.18 7.82 16.37
N LEU A 51 2.44 8.07 17.65
CA LEU A 51 1.61 7.55 18.73
C LEU A 51 0.36 8.43 18.91
N TYR A 52 -0.83 7.92 18.55
CA TYR A 52 -2.09 8.68 18.73
C TYR A 52 -2.33 9.04 20.20
N ASP A 53 -1.97 8.12 21.11
CA ASP A 53 -2.18 8.30 22.54
C ASP A 53 -1.36 9.48 23.10
N ALA A 54 -0.22 9.84 22.48
CA ALA A 54 0.55 11.05 22.81
C ALA A 54 -0.23 12.33 22.48
N TYR A 55 -0.77 12.45 21.26
CA TYR A 55 -1.64 13.58 20.89
C TYR A 55 -2.85 13.73 21.83
N GLU A 56 -3.42 12.62 22.31
CA GLU A 56 -4.52 12.66 23.27
C GLU A 56 -4.07 13.14 24.66
N ALA A 57 -2.88 12.72 25.11
CA ALA A 57 -2.30 13.16 26.38
C ALA A 57 -1.92 14.64 26.38
N GLU A 58 -1.48 15.18 25.24
CA GLU A 58 -1.09 16.57 25.04
C GLU A 58 -2.27 17.51 24.70
N ASP A 59 -3.49 16.99 24.54
CA ASP A 59 -4.68 17.74 24.05
C ASP A 59 -4.47 18.37 22.66
N ALA A 60 -3.75 17.66 21.78
CA ALA A 60 -3.31 18.09 20.44
C ALA A 60 -3.99 17.33 19.28
N LEU A 61 -5.22 16.83 19.49
CA LEU A 61 -5.93 16.02 18.47
C LEU A 61 -6.27 16.80 17.19
N ASP A 62 -6.30 18.13 17.21
CA ASP A 62 -6.50 18.97 16.03
C ASP A 62 -5.27 19.05 15.11
N GLU A 63 -4.09 18.73 15.66
CA GLU A 63 -2.81 18.63 14.96
C GLU A 63 -2.61 17.29 14.25
N LEU A 64 -3.53 16.33 14.41
CA LEU A 64 -3.45 15.06 13.70
C LEU A 64 -3.34 15.27 12.18
N PRO A 65 -2.42 14.54 11.51
CA PRO A 65 -2.24 14.63 10.08
C PRO A 65 -3.50 14.18 9.34
N LYS A 66 -3.75 14.77 8.18
CA LYS A 66 -4.92 14.50 7.35
C LYS A 66 -4.50 14.11 5.94
N ALA A 67 -5.34 13.30 5.30
CA ALA A 67 -5.21 13.06 3.87
C ALA A 67 -5.34 14.39 3.11
N GLY A 68 -4.37 14.68 2.26
CA GLY A 68 -4.26 15.95 1.54
C GLY A 68 -3.15 16.87 2.05
N ASP A 69 -2.68 16.68 3.29
CA ASP A 69 -1.63 17.51 3.88
C ASP A 69 -0.31 17.35 3.13
N TYR A 70 0.41 18.46 3.01
CA TYR A 70 1.71 18.52 2.36
C TYR A 70 2.81 18.70 3.40
N SER A 71 3.94 18.02 3.16
CA SER A 71 5.15 18.20 3.97
C SER A 71 6.37 18.38 3.08
N VAL A 72 7.26 19.29 3.48
CA VAL A 72 8.59 19.45 2.93
C VAL A 72 9.57 18.68 3.81
N LEU A 73 10.18 17.64 3.26
CA LEU A 73 11.15 16.85 4.01
C LEU A 73 12.53 17.49 3.99
N LEU A 74 13.12 17.57 5.17
CA LEU A 74 14.43 18.15 5.44
C LEU A 74 15.47 17.05 5.68
N ASN A 75 16.72 17.30 5.31
CA ASN A 75 17.86 16.46 5.68
C ASN A 75 18.44 16.86 7.06
N SER A 76 19.41 16.11 7.56
CA SER A 76 20.15 16.36 8.81
C SER A 76 20.85 17.73 8.89
N LYS A 77 21.01 18.42 7.75
CA LYS A 77 21.56 19.78 7.65
C LYS A 77 20.48 20.86 7.57
N ASN A 78 19.23 20.49 7.83
CA ASN A 78 18.06 21.35 7.74
C ASN A 78 17.84 21.93 6.33
N GLU A 79 18.23 21.19 5.29
CA GLU A 79 18.03 21.56 3.89
C GLU A 79 16.83 20.82 3.33
N ALA A 80 15.96 21.55 2.63
CA ALA A 80 14.79 20.97 1.97
C ALA A 80 15.19 20.11 0.76
N VAL A 81 14.63 18.89 0.70
CA VAL A 81 15.00 17.88 -0.30
C VAL A 81 13.83 17.50 -1.20
N CYS A 82 12.65 17.26 -0.64
CA CYS A 82 11.46 16.87 -1.40
C CYS A 82 10.16 17.34 -0.77
N VAL A 83 9.08 17.25 -1.54
CA VAL A 83 7.70 17.47 -1.09
C VAL A 83 6.98 16.14 -1.13
N ILE A 84 6.29 15.80 -0.04
CA ILE A 84 5.39 14.66 0.05
C ILE A 84 3.95 15.14 0.27
N LYS A 85 2.98 14.27 -0.02
CA LYS A 85 1.57 14.51 0.25
C LYS A 85 0.92 13.27 0.84
N ASN A 86 0.23 13.41 1.96
CA ASN A 86 -0.55 12.33 2.54
C ASN A 86 -1.73 11.99 1.64
N TYR A 87 -1.89 10.72 1.29
CA TYR A 87 -3.05 10.23 0.54
C TYR A 87 -3.97 9.35 1.38
N ASP A 88 -3.49 8.81 2.50
CA ASP A 88 -4.27 8.00 3.43
C ASP A 88 -3.72 8.20 4.84
N VAL A 89 -4.60 8.47 5.80
CA VAL A 89 -4.28 8.56 7.23
C VAL A 89 -5.36 7.81 7.99
N TYR A 90 -4.94 6.88 8.85
CA TYR A 90 -5.87 6.07 9.63
C TYR A 90 -5.26 5.70 10.98
N ILE A 91 -6.12 5.40 11.95
CA ILE A 91 -5.69 5.02 13.29
C ILE A 91 -5.94 3.53 13.50
N ARG A 92 -4.97 2.83 14.09
CA ARG A 92 -5.09 1.42 14.48
C ARG A 92 -4.44 1.20 15.83
N LYS A 93 -4.85 0.13 16.53
CA LYS A 93 -4.05 -0.36 17.64
C LYS A 93 -2.72 -0.88 17.12
N PHE A 94 -1.67 -0.77 17.91
CA PHE A 94 -0.33 -1.21 17.54
C PHE A 94 -0.31 -2.69 17.07
N ASN A 95 -1.01 -3.57 17.79
CA ASN A 95 -1.12 -4.98 17.42
C ASN A 95 -1.99 -5.24 16.18
N GLU A 96 -2.78 -4.27 15.70
CA GLU A 96 -3.64 -4.37 14.52
C GLU A 96 -3.07 -3.66 13.29
N VAL A 97 -1.90 -3.03 13.40
CA VAL A 97 -1.20 -2.42 12.25
C VAL A 97 -0.96 -3.49 11.16
N PRO A 98 -1.46 -3.27 9.92
CA PRO A 98 -1.40 -4.30 8.90
C PRO A 98 0.02 -4.45 8.33
N PRO A 99 0.41 -5.65 7.85
CA PRO A 99 1.73 -5.86 7.25
C PRO A 99 2.07 -4.92 6.10
N TYR A 100 1.07 -4.44 5.35
CA TYR A 100 1.32 -3.52 4.25
C TYR A 100 1.76 -2.12 4.73
N HIS A 101 1.35 -1.69 5.92
CA HIS A 101 1.86 -0.47 6.54
C HIS A 101 3.33 -0.61 6.92
N ALA A 102 3.68 -1.70 7.61
CA ALA A 102 5.08 -2.01 7.90
C ALA A 102 5.95 -2.06 6.63
N TYR A 103 5.43 -2.67 5.55
CA TYR A 103 6.11 -2.66 4.26
C TYR A 103 6.26 -1.25 3.67
N SER A 104 5.28 -0.36 3.90
CA SER A 104 5.31 1.03 3.43
C SER A 104 6.33 1.90 4.15
N GLU A 105 6.70 1.57 5.38
CA GLU A 105 7.74 2.27 6.14
C GLU A 105 9.14 2.02 5.56
N GLY A 106 9.32 0.91 4.82
CA GLY A 106 10.48 0.71 3.96
C GLY A 106 11.79 0.36 4.68
N GLU A 107 11.78 0.31 6.00
CA GLU A 107 12.93 0.05 6.87
C GLU A 107 13.22 -1.45 7.05
N GLY A 108 14.47 -1.77 7.43
CA GLY A 108 14.93 -3.15 7.66
C GLY A 108 14.62 -4.10 6.49
N ASP A 109 14.02 -5.25 6.82
CA ASP A 109 13.52 -6.22 5.84
C ASP A 109 12.07 -5.98 5.40
N ARG A 110 11.48 -4.85 5.83
CA ARG A 110 10.11 -4.40 5.55
C ARG A 110 9.03 -5.33 6.09
N SER A 111 9.39 -6.26 6.99
CA SER A 111 8.45 -7.17 7.62
C SER A 111 7.70 -6.50 8.77
N LEU A 112 6.47 -6.97 9.04
CA LEU A 112 5.71 -6.57 10.22
C LEU A 112 6.46 -6.89 11.53
N LYS A 113 7.26 -7.96 11.54
CA LYS A 113 8.04 -8.34 12.71
C LYS A 113 9.09 -7.28 13.03
N TYR A 114 9.90 -6.90 12.04
CA TYR A 114 10.91 -5.85 12.19
C TYR A 114 10.28 -4.53 12.61
N TRP A 115 9.19 -4.13 11.93
CA TRP A 115 8.46 -2.90 12.25
C TRP A 115 8.02 -2.86 13.72
N ARG A 116 7.43 -3.95 14.23
CA ARG A 116 7.00 -4.04 15.64
C ARG A 116 8.15 -3.99 16.62
N GLU A 117 9.29 -4.60 16.31
CA GLU A 117 10.46 -4.58 17.18
C GLU A 117 10.99 -3.14 17.34
N VAL A 118 11.19 -2.42 16.24
CA VAL A 118 11.72 -1.04 16.26
C VAL A 118 10.71 -0.05 16.84
N HIS A 119 9.44 -0.11 16.40
CA HIS A 119 8.44 0.85 16.84
C HIS A 119 8.01 0.66 18.29
N LYS A 120 8.11 -0.56 18.82
CA LYS A 120 7.85 -0.78 20.25
C LYS A 120 8.87 -0.04 21.11
N GLU A 121 10.15 -0.13 20.78
CA GLU A 121 11.19 0.59 21.53
C GLU A 121 10.97 2.11 21.43
N PHE A 122 10.74 2.62 20.22
CA PHE A 122 10.47 4.05 19.97
C PHE A 122 9.24 4.57 20.73
N PHE A 123 8.07 3.92 20.59
CA PHE A 123 6.84 4.37 21.24
C PHE A 123 6.86 4.17 22.77
N GLU A 124 7.62 3.19 23.28
CA GLU A 124 7.84 3.05 24.73
C GLU A 124 8.70 4.18 25.30
N GLU A 125 9.53 4.84 24.50
CA GLU A 125 10.29 6.03 24.92
C GLU A 125 9.40 7.28 24.87
N GLU A 126 8.74 7.53 23.73
CA GLU A 126 7.79 8.64 23.55
C GLU A 126 6.69 8.64 24.64
N ALA A 127 6.04 7.50 24.85
CA ALA A 127 5.01 7.36 25.88
C ALA A 127 5.50 7.71 27.30
N LYS A 128 6.77 7.43 27.63
CA LYS A 128 7.34 7.76 28.95
C LYS A 128 7.52 9.27 29.12
N GLU A 129 7.85 10.00 28.06
CA GLU A 129 8.01 11.46 28.08
C GLU A 129 6.67 12.14 28.41
N ASP A 130 5.57 11.60 27.85
CA ASP A 130 4.21 12.09 28.08
C ASP A 130 3.54 11.52 29.35
N GLY A 131 4.24 10.65 30.08
CA GLY A 131 3.73 10.03 31.30
C GLY A 131 2.58 9.04 31.08
N ILE A 132 2.49 8.46 29.89
CA ILE A 132 1.51 7.42 29.52
C ILE A 132 2.18 6.03 29.44
N GLU A 133 1.37 4.97 29.48
CA GLU A 133 1.85 3.58 29.33
C GLU A 133 1.61 3.10 27.89
N PHE A 134 2.68 2.67 27.22
CA PHE A 134 2.58 2.01 25.92
C PHE A 134 2.23 0.54 26.07
N THR A 135 1.24 0.06 25.29
CA THR A 135 0.83 -1.34 25.24
C THR A 135 0.53 -1.77 23.80
N GLU A 136 0.34 -3.06 23.58
CA GLU A 136 -0.11 -3.60 22.28
C GLU A 136 -1.47 -3.04 21.83
N GLU A 137 -2.27 -2.49 22.75
CA GLU A 137 -3.58 -1.87 22.48
C GLU A 137 -3.49 -0.36 22.24
N SER A 138 -2.31 0.25 22.44
CA SER A 138 -2.09 1.67 22.21
C SER A 138 -2.37 2.04 20.76
N ARG A 139 -2.96 3.23 20.56
CA ARG A 139 -3.39 3.69 19.24
C ARG A 139 -2.22 4.35 18.52
N VAL A 140 -2.07 4.03 17.25
CA VAL A 140 -1.04 4.52 16.34
C VAL A 140 -1.73 5.25 15.18
N VAL A 141 -1.26 6.45 14.87
CA VAL A 141 -1.60 7.16 13.64
C VAL A 141 -0.70 6.59 12.55
N CYS A 142 -1.30 6.08 11.49
CA CYS A 142 -0.60 5.53 10.34
C CYS A 142 -0.84 6.44 9.15
N GLU A 143 0.24 6.99 8.59
CA GLU A 143 0.21 7.84 7.41
C GLU A 143 0.80 7.11 6.21
N LYS A 144 0.23 7.35 5.04
CA LYS A 144 0.83 6.98 3.75
C LYS A 144 0.85 8.19 2.83
N PHE A 145 2.00 8.39 2.21
CA PHE A 145 2.28 9.57 1.41
C PHE A 145 2.87 9.24 0.06
N SER A 146 2.66 10.13 -0.90
CA SER A 146 3.29 10.11 -2.20
C SER A 146 4.40 11.15 -2.28
N LEU A 147 5.49 10.83 -2.98
CA LEU A 147 6.56 11.78 -3.29
C LEU A 147 6.11 12.68 -4.46
N GLU A 148 5.77 13.93 -4.18
CA GLU A 148 5.21 14.85 -5.18
C GLU A 148 6.28 15.59 -5.99
N TYR A 149 7.41 15.88 -5.34
CA TYR A 149 8.47 16.65 -5.95
C TYR A 149 9.81 16.37 -5.29
N THR A 150 10.87 16.34 -6.09
CA THR A 150 12.25 16.25 -5.61
C THR A 150 13.04 17.38 -6.21
N PHE A 151 13.80 18.10 -5.37
CA PHE A 151 14.65 19.18 -5.84
C PHE A 151 15.62 18.68 -6.92
N GLY A 152 15.75 19.44 -8.01
CA GLY A 152 16.71 19.15 -9.08
C GLY A 152 16.36 17.95 -9.98
N LYS A 153 15.24 17.26 -9.77
CA LYS A 153 14.73 16.25 -10.70
C LYS A 153 13.58 16.82 -11.54
N GLU A 154 13.63 16.60 -12.85
CA GLU A 154 12.46 16.82 -13.69
C GLU A 154 11.34 15.89 -13.22
N THR A 155 10.13 16.44 -13.16
CA THR A 155 8.95 15.65 -12.83
C THR A 155 8.62 14.81 -14.05
N THR A 156 9.05 13.55 -14.04
CA THR A 156 8.62 12.61 -15.08
C THR A 156 7.14 12.33 -14.91
N ALA A 157 6.37 12.64 -15.95
CA ALA A 157 4.91 12.48 -16.02
C ALA A 157 4.48 11.02 -16.26
N ASP A 158 5.37 10.05 -16.01
CA ASP A 158 5.01 8.65 -16.19
C ASP A 158 3.90 8.28 -15.23
N ASP A 159 3.06 7.37 -15.71
CA ASP A 159 1.80 6.85 -15.16
C ASP A 159 1.99 6.25 -13.75
N GLU A 160 2.46 7.03 -12.77
CA GLU A 160 2.84 6.59 -11.44
C GLU A 160 1.63 5.96 -10.76
N LEU A 161 1.86 4.81 -10.14
CA LEU A 161 0.81 4.04 -9.50
C LEU A 161 0.97 4.12 -7.99
N LEU A 162 -0.10 4.48 -7.32
CA LEU A 162 -0.25 4.32 -5.89
C LEU A 162 -0.94 2.98 -5.61
N PHE A 163 -0.45 2.28 -4.59
CA PHE A 163 -1.01 1.00 -4.14
C PHE A 163 -1.57 1.24 -2.75
N ILE A 164 -2.90 1.21 -2.65
CA ILE A 164 -3.64 1.77 -1.52
C ILE A 164 -4.53 0.68 -0.93
N GLU A 165 -4.55 0.55 0.39
CA GLU A 165 -5.47 -0.36 1.06
C GLU A 165 -6.91 0.21 1.02
N PRO A 166 -7.95 -0.64 0.99
CA PRO A 166 -9.34 -0.18 1.03
C PRO A 166 -9.62 0.76 2.21
N SER A 167 -10.14 1.94 1.88
CA SER A 167 -10.52 2.99 2.83
C SER A 167 -11.74 3.73 2.28
N MET A 168 -12.57 4.26 3.18
CA MET A 168 -13.77 5.01 2.81
C MET A 168 -13.47 6.33 2.09
N VAL A 169 -12.24 6.84 2.20
CA VAL A 169 -11.75 7.98 1.38
C VAL A 169 -11.93 7.71 -0.12
N PHE A 170 -11.86 6.43 -0.54
CA PHE A 170 -11.94 6.02 -1.94
C PHE A 170 -13.26 5.33 -2.30
N ALA A 171 -14.31 5.47 -1.50
CA ALA A 171 -15.59 4.78 -1.70
C ALA A 171 -16.22 5.02 -3.08
N ASP A 172 -16.11 6.25 -3.60
CA ASP A 172 -16.63 6.61 -4.92
C ASP A 172 -15.89 5.87 -6.04
N GLU A 173 -14.56 5.81 -5.98
CA GLU A 173 -13.75 5.08 -6.97
C GLU A 173 -13.92 3.56 -6.86
N ILE A 174 -14.08 3.01 -5.65
CA ILE A 174 -14.43 1.60 -5.44
C ILE A 174 -15.77 1.30 -6.13
N THR A 175 -16.77 2.15 -5.92
CA THR A 175 -18.10 2.01 -6.51
C THR A 175 -18.05 2.12 -8.04
N ALA A 176 -17.32 3.11 -8.57
CA ALA A 176 -17.16 3.33 -10.00
C ALA A 176 -16.38 2.20 -10.68
N TYR A 177 -15.30 1.69 -10.06
CA TYR A 177 -14.56 0.53 -10.54
C TYR A 177 -15.47 -0.70 -10.58
N ARG A 178 -16.19 -0.96 -9.48
CA ARG A 178 -17.14 -2.08 -9.39
C ARG A 178 -18.21 -2.02 -10.47
N GLN A 179 -18.82 -0.84 -10.67
CA GLN A 179 -19.86 -0.67 -11.67
C GLN A 179 -19.34 -0.96 -13.08
N GLU A 180 -18.19 -0.39 -13.45
CA GLU A 180 -17.60 -0.63 -14.76
C GLU A 180 -17.24 -2.10 -15.00
N MET A 181 -16.79 -2.80 -13.95
CA MET A 181 -16.51 -4.23 -14.02
C MET A 181 -17.80 -5.05 -14.23
N LEU A 182 -18.92 -4.66 -13.63
CA LEU A 182 -20.22 -5.31 -13.84
C LEU A 182 -20.79 -5.05 -15.23
N ASP A 183 -20.68 -3.82 -15.73
CA ASP A 183 -21.26 -3.40 -17.02
C ASP A 183 -20.77 -4.24 -18.21
N VAL A 184 -19.56 -4.80 -18.11
CA VAL A 184 -18.96 -5.65 -19.15
C VAL A 184 -18.83 -7.12 -18.73
N ASP A 185 -19.49 -7.53 -17.65
CA ASP A 185 -19.37 -8.85 -17.00
C ASP A 185 -17.91 -9.30 -16.84
N SER A 186 -17.07 -8.38 -16.38
CA SER A 186 -15.67 -8.65 -16.10
C SER A 186 -15.51 -9.60 -14.91
N SER A 187 -14.43 -10.38 -14.92
CA SER A 187 -13.95 -11.06 -13.72
C SER A 187 -13.49 -10.05 -12.66
N PHE A 188 -13.71 -10.37 -11.39
CA PHE A 188 -13.27 -9.63 -10.20
C PHE A 188 -12.08 -10.30 -9.52
N ASP A 189 -11.25 -11.02 -10.28
CA ASP A 189 -10.05 -11.66 -9.74
C ASP A 189 -9.20 -10.65 -8.96
N GLY A 190 -8.78 -11.03 -7.76
CA GLY A 190 -8.02 -10.16 -6.87
C GLY A 190 -8.82 -9.05 -6.18
N CYS A 191 -10.14 -9.04 -6.23
CA CYS A 191 -10.98 -8.02 -5.58
C CYS A 191 -11.69 -8.53 -4.31
N PHE A 192 -11.32 -9.67 -3.73
CA PHE A 192 -12.11 -10.35 -2.70
C PHE A 192 -13.60 -10.47 -3.10
N SER A 193 -14.53 -10.08 -2.21
CA SER A 193 -15.98 -10.20 -2.37
C SER A 193 -16.61 -8.97 -3.02
N MET A 194 -15.84 -8.06 -3.62
CA MET A 194 -16.34 -6.80 -4.22
C MET A 194 -17.54 -7.02 -5.16
N LYS A 195 -17.54 -8.08 -5.98
CA LYS A 195 -18.69 -8.39 -6.87
C LYS A 195 -20.00 -8.55 -6.08
N ARG A 196 -19.94 -9.21 -4.91
CA ARG A 196 -21.08 -9.57 -4.05
C ARG A 196 -21.38 -8.56 -2.94
N MET A 197 -20.51 -7.59 -2.70
CA MET A 197 -20.65 -6.54 -1.68
C MET A 197 -20.87 -5.19 -2.37
N PRO A 198 -22.13 -4.79 -2.63
CA PRO A 198 -22.42 -3.53 -3.32
C PRO A 198 -22.20 -2.30 -2.45
N ASP A 199 -22.28 -2.43 -1.12
CA ASP A 199 -21.97 -1.35 -0.20
C ASP A 199 -20.45 -1.21 -0.06
N PRO A 200 -19.83 -0.08 -0.45
CA PRO A 200 -18.40 0.12 -0.32
C PRO A 200 -17.95 0.08 1.14
N LYS A 201 -18.79 0.46 2.11
CA LYS A 201 -18.43 0.41 3.53
C LYS A 201 -18.29 -1.02 4.02
N GLU A 202 -19.28 -1.88 3.73
CA GLU A 202 -19.20 -3.30 4.07
C GLU A 202 -17.97 -3.97 3.42
N TYR A 203 -17.68 -3.61 2.17
CA TYR A 203 -16.49 -4.11 1.47
C TYR A 203 -15.17 -3.65 2.11
N VAL A 204 -15.06 -2.36 2.45
CA VAL A 204 -13.87 -1.80 3.10
C VAL A 204 -13.67 -2.43 4.49
N ASP A 205 -14.72 -2.49 5.32
CA ASP A 205 -14.66 -3.12 6.65
C ASP A 205 -14.22 -4.58 6.54
N TYR A 206 -14.75 -5.30 5.55
CA TYR A 206 -14.33 -6.68 5.26
C TYR A 206 -12.84 -6.76 4.93
N CYS A 207 -12.34 -5.91 4.02
CA CYS A 207 -10.92 -5.90 3.66
C CYS A 207 -10.01 -5.58 4.86
N ILE A 208 -10.39 -4.61 5.71
CA ILE A 208 -9.67 -4.27 6.94
C ILE A 208 -9.59 -5.48 7.87
N GLY A 209 -10.70 -6.19 8.07
CA GLY A 209 -10.72 -7.40 8.89
C GLY A 209 -9.78 -8.49 8.37
N TRP A 210 -9.66 -8.65 7.05
CA TRP A 210 -8.77 -9.62 6.41
C TRP A 210 -7.28 -9.25 6.45
N ALA A 211 -6.98 -7.94 6.52
CA ALA A 211 -5.62 -7.43 6.68
C ALA A 211 -5.17 -7.40 8.16
N ASN A 212 -6.10 -7.52 9.11
CA ASN A 212 -5.80 -7.48 10.54
C ASN A 212 -4.95 -8.69 10.96
N PRO A 213 -3.71 -8.49 11.45
CA PRO A 213 -2.82 -9.59 11.86
C PRO A 213 -3.35 -10.36 13.07
N SER A 214 -4.28 -9.82 13.85
CA SER A 214 -4.96 -10.53 14.96
C SER A 214 -6.05 -11.49 14.48
N ARG A 215 -6.37 -11.51 13.18
CA ARG A 215 -7.35 -12.45 12.60
C ARG A 215 -6.85 -13.90 12.72
N VAL A 216 -7.73 -14.78 13.20
CA VAL A 216 -7.48 -16.24 13.24
C VAL A 216 -7.67 -16.85 11.85
N ALA A 217 -6.75 -17.72 11.46
CA ALA A 217 -6.84 -18.44 10.20
C ALA A 217 -8.04 -19.40 10.16
N ASP A 218 -8.76 -19.38 9.03
CA ASP A 218 -9.83 -20.32 8.73
C ASP A 218 -9.59 -21.02 7.39
N GLU A 219 -10.56 -21.82 6.95
CA GLU A 219 -10.51 -22.56 5.68
C GLU A 219 -10.39 -21.66 4.45
N HIS A 220 -10.64 -20.35 4.60
CA HIS A 220 -10.53 -19.36 3.54
C HIS A 220 -9.16 -18.62 3.54
N GLY A 221 -8.36 -18.75 4.60
CA GLY A 221 -7.02 -18.18 4.72
C GLY A 221 -6.78 -17.52 6.09
N ALA A 222 -5.56 -17.03 6.35
CA ALA A 222 -5.26 -16.29 7.59
C ALA A 222 -5.28 -14.78 7.36
N TRP A 223 -4.47 -14.30 6.43
CA TRP A 223 -4.28 -12.88 6.15
C TRP A 223 -4.24 -12.66 4.63
N GLY A 224 -4.82 -11.55 4.19
CA GLY A 224 -4.77 -11.15 2.80
C GLY A 224 -4.96 -9.65 2.68
N ASN A 225 -4.07 -9.01 1.93
CA ASN A 225 -4.18 -7.59 1.65
C ASN A 225 -4.83 -7.41 0.28
N VAL A 226 -5.90 -6.62 0.23
CA VAL A 226 -6.34 -6.02 -1.02
C VAL A 226 -5.60 -4.71 -1.18
N LEU A 227 -5.02 -4.52 -2.36
CA LEU A 227 -4.42 -3.27 -2.79
C LEU A 227 -5.17 -2.78 -4.02
N MET A 228 -5.81 -1.63 -3.87
CA MET A 228 -6.37 -0.86 -4.95
C MET A 228 -5.26 -0.06 -5.62
N VAL A 229 -5.31 0.04 -6.94
CA VAL A 229 -4.22 0.60 -7.72
C VAL A 229 -4.72 1.86 -8.39
N PHE A 230 -4.16 2.99 -7.99
CA PHE A 230 -4.55 4.31 -8.44
C PHE A 230 -3.50 4.89 -9.35
N ARG A 231 -3.92 5.44 -10.48
CA ARG A 231 -3.05 6.31 -11.27
C ARG A 231 -2.97 7.66 -10.55
N LYS A 232 -1.76 8.06 -10.17
CA LYS A 232 -1.52 9.25 -9.35
C LYS A 232 -1.96 10.55 -10.03
N SER A 233 -1.86 10.63 -11.37
CA SER A 233 -2.12 11.88 -12.12
C SER A 233 -3.56 12.35 -12.06
N ASP A 234 -4.52 11.44 -11.89
CA ASP A 234 -5.95 11.76 -11.82
C ASP A 234 -6.68 11.06 -10.66
N MET A 235 -5.94 10.35 -9.80
CA MET A 235 -6.47 9.53 -8.72
C MET A 235 -7.59 8.58 -9.17
N LYS A 236 -7.51 8.07 -10.41
CA LYS A 236 -8.42 7.07 -10.93
C LYS A 236 -7.98 5.67 -10.48
N MET A 237 -8.89 4.88 -9.92
CA MET A 237 -8.63 3.47 -9.63
C MET A 237 -8.53 2.70 -10.95
N VAL A 238 -7.35 2.21 -11.32
CA VAL A 238 -7.08 1.51 -12.58
C VAL A 238 -7.05 -0.01 -12.44
N GLY A 239 -6.94 -0.52 -11.21
CA GLY A 239 -6.90 -1.96 -10.95
C GLY A 239 -7.08 -2.29 -9.48
N CYS A 240 -7.21 -3.57 -9.21
CA CYS A 240 -7.32 -4.12 -7.87
C CYS A 240 -6.54 -5.43 -7.81
N MET A 241 -5.89 -5.68 -6.68
CA MET A 241 -5.18 -6.93 -6.47
C MET A 241 -5.23 -7.42 -5.04
N GLN A 242 -5.02 -8.71 -4.89
CA GLN A 242 -5.07 -9.43 -3.64
C GLN A 242 -3.77 -10.20 -3.48
N VAL A 243 -3.14 -10.03 -2.33
CA VAL A 243 -1.88 -10.67 -1.97
C VAL A 243 -2.10 -11.52 -0.72
N HIS A 244 -1.82 -12.81 -0.85
CA HIS A 244 -1.89 -13.77 0.23
C HIS A 244 -0.51 -14.14 0.71
N ASN A 245 -0.25 -13.86 1.98
CA ASN A 245 0.93 -14.32 2.71
C ASN A 245 0.69 -15.62 3.47
N VAL A 246 -0.55 -16.12 3.53
CA VAL A 246 -0.88 -17.46 4.03
C VAL A 246 -1.81 -18.16 3.06
N LEU A 247 -1.36 -19.31 2.53
CA LEU A 247 -2.12 -20.09 1.56
C LEU A 247 -2.83 -21.27 2.23
N THR A 248 -4.11 -21.43 1.92
CA THR A 248 -4.85 -22.67 2.18
C THR A 248 -4.34 -23.79 1.27
N GLN A 249 -4.66 -25.05 1.58
CA GLN A 249 -4.24 -26.18 0.74
C GLN A 249 -4.78 -26.04 -0.69
N ARG A 250 -6.05 -25.63 -0.85
CA ARG A 250 -6.63 -25.34 -2.17
C ARG A 250 -5.82 -24.29 -2.93
N MET A 251 -5.40 -23.22 -2.27
CA MET A 251 -4.65 -22.17 -2.94
C MET A 251 -3.26 -22.65 -3.38
N LYS A 252 -2.57 -23.43 -2.53
CA LYS A 252 -1.29 -24.08 -2.89
C LYS A 252 -1.45 -24.98 -4.10
N ASP A 253 -2.58 -25.69 -4.19
CA ASP A 253 -2.84 -26.66 -5.24
C ASP A 253 -3.34 -26.08 -6.56
N PHE A 254 -3.94 -24.87 -6.55
CA PHE A 254 -4.67 -24.36 -7.70
C PHE A 254 -4.44 -22.89 -8.06
N THR A 255 -4.46 -21.94 -7.11
CA THR A 255 -4.52 -20.50 -7.45
C THR A 255 -3.22 -19.76 -7.17
N GLY A 256 -2.59 -20.01 -6.03
CA GLY A 256 -1.38 -19.34 -5.57
C GLY A 256 -1.65 -18.09 -4.73
N HIS A 257 -0.71 -17.14 -4.77
CA HIS A 257 -0.59 -16.01 -3.83
C HIS A 257 -1.24 -14.72 -4.31
N VAL A 258 -1.30 -14.51 -5.63
CA VAL A 258 -1.68 -13.21 -6.19
C VAL A 258 -2.86 -13.38 -7.14
N GLY A 259 -3.90 -12.61 -6.91
CA GLY A 259 -4.98 -12.35 -7.87
C GLY A 259 -5.00 -10.88 -8.25
N TYR A 260 -5.36 -10.55 -9.48
CA TYR A 260 -5.47 -9.16 -9.93
C TYR A 260 -6.49 -9.00 -11.05
N SER A 261 -7.05 -7.79 -11.14
CA SER A 261 -7.87 -7.35 -12.26
C SER A 261 -7.58 -5.88 -12.59
N VAL A 262 -7.77 -5.54 -13.86
CA VAL A 262 -7.58 -4.18 -14.38
C VAL A 262 -8.92 -3.66 -14.88
N ARG A 263 -9.20 -2.40 -14.54
CA ARG A 263 -10.41 -1.67 -14.94
C ARG A 263 -10.59 -1.77 -16.46
N PRO A 264 -11.76 -2.12 -17.01
CA PRO A 264 -11.94 -2.40 -18.43
C PRO A 264 -11.42 -1.30 -19.36
N SER A 265 -11.74 -0.04 -19.07
CA SER A 265 -11.30 1.15 -19.81
C SER A 265 -9.80 1.46 -19.71
N GLU A 266 -9.09 0.78 -18.82
CA GLU A 266 -7.67 1.02 -18.52
C GLU A 266 -6.78 -0.19 -18.89
N ARG A 267 -7.35 -1.20 -19.57
CA ARG A 267 -6.60 -2.36 -20.06
C ARG A 267 -5.59 -1.99 -21.14
N GLU A 268 -4.64 -2.90 -21.36
CA GLU A 268 -3.59 -2.78 -22.39
C GLU A 268 -2.58 -1.63 -22.17
N LYS A 269 -2.63 -0.96 -21.00
CA LYS A 269 -1.68 0.09 -20.58
C LYS A 269 -0.52 -0.42 -19.72
N GLY A 270 -0.40 -1.74 -19.57
CA GLY A 270 0.67 -2.38 -18.79
C GLY A 270 0.47 -2.42 -17.27
N TYR A 271 -0.67 -1.95 -16.75
CA TYR A 271 -0.94 -1.93 -15.30
C TYR A 271 -0.83 -3.31 -14.65
N ALA A 272 -1.44 -4.37 -15.22
CA ALA A 272 -1.35 -5.73 -14.67
C ALA A 272 0.10 -6.20 -14.45
N LYS A 273 1.02 -5.84 -15.36
CA LYS A 273 2.46 -6.17 -15.24
C LYS A 273 3.08 -5.49 -14.03
N ARG A 274 2.81 -4.19 -13.84
CA ARG A 274 3.32 -3.40 -12.71
C ARG A 274 2.69 -3.80 -11.39
N MET A 275 1.42 -4.17 -11.41
CA MET A 275 0.69 -4.70 -10.26
C MET A 275 1.35 -6.00 -9.78
N LEU A 276 1.51 -6.98 -10.67
CA LEU A 276 2.17 -8.24 -10.32
C LEU A 276 3.58 -8.01 -9.79
N ALA A 277 4.39 -7.16 -10.45
CA ALA A 277 5.73 -6.80 -9.97
C ALA A 277 5.71 -6.23 -8.53
N LYS A 278 4.77 -5.34 -8.21
CA LYS A 278 4.63 -4.78 -6.85
C LYS A 278 4.22 -5.84 -5.83
N SER A 279 3.35 -6.78 -6.19
CA SER A 279 3.00 -7.89 -5.30
C SER A 279 4.16 -8.83 -5.02
N LEU A 280 4.99 -9.10 -6.01
CA LEU A 280 6.21 -9.88 -5.83
C LEU A 280 7.15 -9.17 -4.84
N ASP A 281 7.38 -7.86 -5.01
CA ASP A 281 8.16 -7.06 -4.06
C ASP A 281 7.56 -7.09 -2.65
N PHE A 282 6.25 -6.94 -2.51
CA PHE A 282 5.59 -7.03 -1.19
C PHE A 282 5.70 -8.43 -0.57
N LEU A 283 5.62 -9.50 -1.37
CA LEU A 283 5.76 -10.87 -0.87
C LEU A 283 7.17 -11.18 -0.32
N THR A 284 8.20 -10.42 -0.72
CA THR A 284 9.54 -10.55 -0.13
C THR A 284 9.55 -10.22 1.38
N ALA A 285 8.71 -9.29 1.83
CA ALA A 285 8.60 -8.89 3.24
C ALA A 285 8.03 -10.00 4.14
N PHE A 286 7.44 -11.05 3.56
CA PHE A 286 7.00 -12.25 4.26
C PHE A 286 8.01 -13.41 4.15
N GLY A 287 9.18 -13.17 3.55
CA GLY A 287 10.23 -14.16 3.39
C GLY A 287 10.02 -15.16 2.25
N PHE A 288 9.02 -14.96 1.39
CA PHE A 288 8.82 -15.82 0.23
C PHE A 288 10.00 -15.72 -0.74
N LYS A 289 10.41 -16.88 -1.27
CA LYS A 289 11.41 -17.01 -2.35
C LYS A 289 10.80 -17.48 -3.66
N GLU A 290 9.58 -18.02 -3.58
CA GLU A 290 8.81 -18.47 -4.72
C GLU A 290 7.37 -18.01 -4.53
N VAL A 291 6.80 -17.44 -5.57
CA VAL A 291 5.41 -17.00 -5.64
C VAL A 291 4.71 -17.78 -6.74
N TYR A 292 3.51 -18.24 -6.43
CA TYR A 292 2.68 -19.01 -7.34
C TYR A 292 1.52 -18.17 -7.83
N VAL A 293 1.25 -18.19 -9.13
CA VAL A 293 0.15 -17.46 -9.77
C VAL A 293 -0.47 -18.34 -10.82
N SER A 294 -1.78 -18.27 -10.98
CA SER A 294 -2.49 -19.11 -11.93
C SER A 294 -3.44 -18.30 -12.81
N CYS A 295 -3.68 -18.77 -14.02
CA CYS A 295 -4.68 -18.19 -14.92
C CYS A 295 -5.37 -19.28 -15.72
N VAL A 296 -6.54 -18.96 -16.29
CA VAL A 296 -7.20 -19.86 -17.24
C VAL A 296 -6.44 -19.87 -18.58
N PRO A 297 -6.33 -21.01 -19.30
CA PRO A 297 -5.59 -21.12 -20.55
C PRO A 297 -6.03 -20.16 -21.67
N THR A 298 -7.27 -19.68 -21.63
CA THR A 298 -7.78 -18.71 -22.61
C THR A 298 -7.41 -17.27 -22.26
N ASN A 299 -6.94 -16.99 -21.04
CA ASN A 299 -6.54 -15.66 -20.60
C ASN A 299 -5.09 -15.36 -21.00
N ILE A 300 -4.92 -15.05 -22.29
CA ILE A 300 -3.63 -14.72 -22.89
C ILE A 300 -2.98 -13.49 -22.23
N ALA A 301 -3.78 -12.51 -21.78
CA ALA A 301 -3.29 -11.29 -21.15
C ALA A 301 -2.61 -11.56 -19.81
N SER A 302 -3.26 -12.33 -18.93
CA SER A 302 -2.65 -12.75 -17.65
C SER A 302 -1.45 -13.65 -17.87
N ARG A 303 -1.50 -14.58 -18.84
CA ARG A 303 -0.33 -15.40 -19.19
C ARG A 303 0.87 -14.53 -19.56
N LYS A 304 0.70 -13.57 -20.49
CA LYS A 304 1.79 -12.66 -20.89
C LYS A 304 2.30 -11.84 -19.71
N THR A 305 1.40 -11.40 -18.83
CA THR A 305 1.75 -10.65 -17.61
C THR A 305 2.61 -11.48 -16.66
N ILE A 306 2.24 -12.73 -16.42
CA ILE A 306 2.96 -13.68 -15.55
C ILE A 306 4.35 -13.98 -16.14
N LEU A 307 4.43 -14.34 -17.42
CA LEU A 307 5.69 -14.62 -18.11
C LEU A 307 6.63 -13.40 -18.10
N ALA A 308 6.09 -12.19 -18.31
CA ALA A 308 6.87 -10.96 -18.29
C ALA A 308 7.41 -10.58 -16.89
N ASN A 309 6.91 -11.22 -15.83
CA ASN A 309 7.41 -11.12 -14.45
C ASN A 309 8.25 -12.34 -14.05
N GLY A 310 8.73 -13.14 -15.01
CA GLY A 310 9.60 -14.29 -14.74
C GLY A 310 8.84 -15.57 -14.38
N GLY A 311 7.54 -15.65 -14.67
CA GLY A 311 6.75 -16.86 -14.41
C GLY A 311 7.20 -18.04 -15.27
N GLU A 312 7.47 -19.16 -14.62
CA GLU A 312 7.74 -20.45 -15.22
C GLU A 312 6.49 -21.32 -15.15
N TYR A 313 6.04 -21.85 -16.28
CA TYR A 313 4.91 -22.77 -16.32
C TYR A 313 5.27 -24.07 -15.60
N ILE A 314 4.38 -24.54 -14.73
CA ILE A 314 4.52 -25.77 -13.97
C ILE A 314 3.64 -26.87 -14.58
N GLU A 315 2.34 -26.63 -14.60
CA GLU A 315 1.32 -27.61 -15.01
C GLU A 315 0.00 -26.91 -15.35
N THR A 316 -0.91 -27.66 -15.97
CA THR A 316 -2.32 -27.28 -16.11
C THR A 316 -3.13 -28.25 -15.28
N LYS A 317 -3.88 -27.73 -14.31
CA LYS A 317 -4.65 -28.55 -13.36
C LYS A 317 -6.13 -28.23 -13.45
N TYR A 318 -6.95 -29.28 -13.50
CA TYR A 318 -8.40 -29.15 -13.51
C TYR A 318 -8.93 -28.93 -12.08
N LEU A 319 -9.66 -27.83 -11.87
CA LEU A 319 -10.34 -27.49 -10.63
C LEU A 319 -11.82 -27.83 -10.78
N GLU A 320 -12.24 -28.93 -10.16
CA GLU A 320 -13.58 -29.49 -10.32
C GLU A 320 -14.70 -28.57 -9.84
N CYS A 321 -14.51 -27.92 -8.67
CA CYS A 321 -15.54 -27.07 -8.07
C CYS A 321 -15.91 -25.84 -8.92
N ASP A 322 -14.97 -25.36 -9.73
CA ASP A 322 -15.14 -24.19 -10.60
C ASP A 322 -15.23 -24.60 -12.08
N ASN A 323 -15.18 -25.92 -12.37
CA ASN A 323 -15.20 -26.51 -13.71
C ASN A 323 -14.24 -25.81 -14.70
N VAL A 324 -12.99 -25.63 -14.27
CA VAL A 324 -12.00 -24.84 -15.01
C VAL A 324 -10.63 -25.48 -14.98
N ASN A 325 -9.88 -25.33 -16.08
CA ASN A 325 -8.46 -25.65 -16.11
C ASN A 325 -7.65 -24.40 -15.74
N LEU A 326 -6.66 -24.56 -14.85
CA LEU A 326 -5.77 -23.49 -14.43
C LEU A 326 -4.34 -23.83 -14.84
N GLU A 327 -3.73 -22.96 -15.64
CA GLU A 327 -2.30 -22.95 -15.85
C GLU A 327 -1.64 -22.37 -14.60
N ARG A 328 -0.72 -23.13 -14.01
CA ARG A 328 -0.02 -22.76 -12.80
C ARG A 328 1.41 -22.34 -13.13
N TYR A 329 1.83 -21.23 -12.55
CA TYR A 329 3.15 -20.66 -12.74
C TYR A 329 3.86 -20.44 -11.41
N ARG A 330 5.18 -20.59 -11.42
CA ARG A 330 6.08 -20.23 -10.33
C ARG A 330 6.93 -19.03 -10.74
N ILE A 331 7.11 -18.06 -9.84
CA ILE A 331 7.99 -16.90 -10.01
C ILE A 331 8.97 -16.91 -8.84
N CYS A 332 10.28 -16.92 -9.12
CA CYS A 332 11.30 -16.79 -8.07
C CYS A 332 11.57 -15.31 -7.75
N ILE A 333 11.67 -14.96 -6.47
CA ILE A 333 11.82 -13.58 -5.98
C ILE A 333 12.93 -13.42 -4.93
#